data_AF-A0A9R1ARU5-F1
#
_entry.id   AF-A0A9R1ARU5-F1
#
_cell.length_a   1.000
_cell.length_b   1.000
_cell.length_c   1.000
_cell.angle_alpha   90.00
_cell.angle_beta   90.00
_cell.angle_gamma   90.00
#
_symmetry.space_group_name_H-M   'P 1'
#
loop_
_entity.id
_entity.type
_entity.pdbx_description
1 polymer ?
#
loop_
_entity_poly.entity_id
_entity_poly.type
_entity_poly.pdbx_seq_one_letter_code
_entity_poly.pdbx_strand_id
1 'polypeptide(L)' 'MVKLTMIARVTDGLPLAEGLDDGRDQKDSDFYKQQAKLLFKNLSKGQHEASRMSIETGSYFFQYPFQFGEDA' A
#
# COMPACT_ATOMS: atom_id res chain seq x y z
N MET A 1 4.28 14.93 -4.08
CA MET A 1 2.98 14.68 -4.74
C MET A 1 2.68 13.19 -4.64
N VAL A 2 1.45 12.81 -4.31
CA VAL A 2 1.05 11.40 -4.16
C VAL A 2 0.96 10.76 -5.55
N LYS A 3 1.52 9.56 -5.73
CA LYS A 3 1.52 8.85 -7.04
C LYS A 3 0.49 7.72 -7.12
N LEU A 4 0.22 7.07 -6.00
CA LEU A 4 -0.64 5.89 -5.90
C LEU A 4 -1.31 5.90 -4.53
N THR A 5 -2.60 5.64 -4.49
CA THR A 5 -3.35 5.31 -3.27
C THR A 5 -4.04 3.98 -3.49
N MET A 6 -3.83 3.01 -2.61
CA MET A 6 -4.49 1.71 -2.66
C MET A 6 -5.03 1.36 -1.29
N ILE A 7 -6.26 0.84 -1.26
CA ILE A 7 -6.89 0.29 -0.07
C ILE A 7 -7.02 -1.21 -0.30
N ALA A 8 -6.59 -2.02 0.66
CA ALA A 8 -6.72 -3.47 0.61
C ALA A 8 -7.16 -4.02 1.95
N ARG A 9 -7.84 -5.17 1.92
CA ARG A 9 -8.19 -5.91 3.12
C ARG A 9 -6.95 -6.59 3.68
N VAL A 10 -6.70 -6.37 4.96
CA VAL A 10 -5.51 -6.91 5.64
C VAL A 10 -5.52 -8.44 5.67
N THR A 11 -6.67 -9.07 5.91
CA THR A 11 -6.74 -10.52 6.20
C THR A 11 -6.27 -11.41 5.04
N ASP A 12 -6.43 -10.96 3.80
CA ASP A 12 -6.08 -11.72 2.60
C ASP A 12 -5.29 -10.91 1.56
N GLY A 13 -5.03 -9.62 1.82
CA GLY A 13 -4.34 -8.73 0.92
C GLY A 13 -5.17 -8.33 -0.31
N LEU A 14 -6.49 -8.55 -0.30
CA LEU A 14 -7.37 -8.27 -1.43
C LEU A 14 -7.48 -6.75 -1.67
N PRO A 15 -7.08 -6.22 -2.85
CA PRO A 15 -7.30 -4.81 -3.18
C PRO A 15 -8.80 -4.48 -3.25
N LEU A 16 -9.21 -3.40 -2.58
CA LEU A 16 -10.60 -2.93 -2.50
C LEU A 16 -10.81 -1.66 -3.33
N ALA A 17 -9.84 -0.75 -3.32
CA ALA A 17 -9.89 0.49 -4.10
C ALA A 17 -8.49 0.90 -4.55
N GLU A 18 -8.41 1.56 -5.70
CA GLU A 18 -7.20 2.22 -6.18
C GLU A 18 -7.51 3.62 -6.69
N GLY A 19 -6.59 4.54 -6.45
CA GLY A 19 -6.55 5.88 -7.02
C GLY A 19 -5.16 6.13 -7.58
N LEU A 20 -5.10 6.57 -8.82
CA LEU A 20 -3.87 7.00 -9.48
C LEU A 20 -3.89 8.51 -9.64
N ASP A 21 -2.71 9.09 -9.66
CA ASP A 21 -2.53 10.49 -10.03
C ASP A 21 -2.63 10.63 -11.56
N ASP A 22 -3.40 11.61 -12.03
CA ASP A 22 -3.69 11.86 -13.46
C ASP A 22 -2.50 12.48 -14.22
N GLY A 23 -1.39 12.71 -13.52
CA GLY A 23 -0.17 13.29 -14.07
C GLY A 23 0.56 12.40 -15.07
N ARG A 24 1.39 13.03 -15.92
CA ARG A 24 2.23 12.45 -17.00
C ARG A 24 3.20 11.31 -16.59
N ASP A 25 3.23 10.92 -15.31
CA ASP A 25 4.14 9.93 -14.73
C ASP A 25 3.52 8.52 -14.62
N GLN A 26 2.63 8.17 -15.55
CA GLN A 26 2.02 6.83 -15.64
C GLN A 26 3.05 5.71 -15.84
N LYS A 27 4.25 6.05 -16.35
CA LYS A 27 5.27 5.06 -16.71
C LYS A 27 5.73 4.20 -15.54
N ASP A 28 5.70 4.74 -14.33
CA ASP A 28 6.14 4.02 -13.12
C ASP A 28 4.94 3.51 -12.29
N SER A 29 3.69 3.80 -12.69
CA SER A 29 2.52 3.45 -11.87
C SER A 29 2.38 1.94 -11.69
N ASP A 30 2.68 1.17 -12.73
CA ASP A 30 2.60 -0.30 -12.68
C ASP A 30 3.65 -0.90 -11.75
N PHE A 31 4.85 -0.30 -11.72
CA PHE A 31 5.93 -0.71 -10.84
C PHE A 31 5.55 -0.52 -9.36
N TYR A 32 5.06 0.68 -9.00
CA TYR A 32 4.61 0.94 -7.62
C TYR A 32 3.36 0.12 -7.27
N LYS A 33 2.44 -0.13 -8.20
CA LYS A 33 1.30 -1.04 -7.99
C LYS A 33 1.75 -2.46 -7.65
N GLN A 34 2.76 -2.99 -8.35
CA GLN A 34 3.28 -4.33 -8.06
C GLN A 34 3.91 -4.40 -6.67
N GLN A 35 4.66 -3.37 -6.26
CA GLN A 35 5.21 -3.29 -4.91
C GLN A 35 4.13 -3.22 -3.83
N ALA A 36 3.08 -2.41 -4.04
CA ALA A 36 1.96 -2.32 -3.11
C ALA A 36 1.23 -3.68 -2.94
N LYS A 37 1.04 -4.43 -4.03
CA LYS A 37 0.47 -5.79 -3.97
C LYS A 37 1.33 -6.76 -3.17
N LEU A 38 2.66 -6.69 -3.33
CA LEU A 38 3.58 -7.51 -2.53
C LEU A 38 3.50 -7.13 -1.05
N LEU A 39 3.42 -5.83 -0.75
CA LEU A 39 3.23 -5.34 0.61
C LEU A 39 1.94 -5.89 1.23
N PHE A 40 0.81 -5.84 0.53
CA PHE A 40 -0.46 -6.40 1.02
C PHE A 40 -0.36 -7.89 1.32
N LYS A 41 0.32 -8.67 0.46
CA LYS A 41 0.56 -10.10 0.69
C LYS A 41 1.45 -10.39 1.90
N ASN A 42 2.39 -9.51 2.21
CA ASN A 42 3.25 -9.65 3.39
C ASN A 42 2.48 -9.25 4.66
N LEU A 43 1.69 -8.18 4.58
CA LEU A 43 0.80 -7.75 5.67
C LEU A 43 -0.24 -8.83 6.01
N SER A 44 -0.82 -9.49 5.01
CA SER A 44 -1.79 -10.56 5.23
C SER A 44 -1.22 -11.81 5.88
N LYS A 45 0.10 -11.96 5.90
CA LYS A 45 0.81 -13.04 6.59
C LYS A 45 1.24 -12.66 8.01
N GLY A 46 0.86 -11.48 8.49
CA GLY A 46 1.28 -10.97 9.80
C GLY A 46 2.78 -10.65 9.89
N GLN A 47 3.47 -10.45 8.75
CA GLN A 47 4.92 -10.26 8.71
C GLN A 47 5.37 -8.83 9.03
N HIS A 48 4.47 -7.93 9.45
CA HIS A 48 4.81 -6.55 9.80
C HIS A 48 4.16 -6.12 11.12
N GLU A 49 5.00 -5.65 12.04
CA GLU A 49 4.56 -4.96 13.24
C GLU A 49 4.02 -3.57 12.88
N ALA A 50 2.87 -3.21 13.45
CA ALA A 50 2.14 -1.95 13.23
C ALA A 50 2.97 -0.66 13.48
N SER A 51 4.17 -0.79 14.03
CA SER A 51 5.07 0.32 14.39
C SER A 51 5.83 0.93 13.21
N ARG A 52 5.95 0.25 12.05
CA ARG A 52 6.71 0.76 10.88
C ARG A 52 5.79 1.22 9.75
N MET A 53 5.19 2.41 9.92
CA MET A 53 4.20 3.02 9.02
C MET A 53 4.77 3.67 7.74
N SER A 54 6.07 3.46 7.45
CA SER A 54 6.73 4.00 6.26
C SER A 54 7.73 3.00 5.67
N ILE A 55 7.70 2.80 4.35
CA ILE A 55 8.65 1.96 3.60
C ILE A 55 9.27 2.81 2.49
N GLU A 56 10.59 2.90 2.48
CA GLU A 56 11.33 3.57 1.42
C GLU A 56 11.40 2.70 0.17
N THR A 57 11.02 3.27 -0.98
CA THR A 57 11.03 2.60 -2.29
C THR A 57 11.70 3.50 -3.31
N GLY A 58 13.00 3.71 -3.12
CA GLY A 58 13.81 4.59 -3.96
C GLY A 58 13.41 6.06 -3.77
N SER A 59 12.91 6.71 -4.81
CA SER A 59 12.55 8.13 -4.77
C SER A 59 11.24 8.45 -4.03
N TYR A 60 10.51 7.42 -3.58
CA TYR A 60 9.21 7.57 -2.91
C TYR A 60 9.12 6.73 -1.65
N PHE A 61 8.11 7.02 -0.83
CA PHE A 61 7.78 6.28 0.38
C PHE A 61 6.35 5.75 0.30
N PHE A 62 6.14 4.49 0.66
CA PHE A 62 4.81 3.99 1.01
C PHE A 62 4.50 4.36 2.45
N GLN A 63 3.43 5.11 2.64
CA GLN A 63 2.84 5.37 3.96
C GLN A 63 1.57 4.54 4.08
N TYR A 64 1.45 3.75 5.15
CA TYR A 64 0.27 2.93 5.38
C TYR A 64 -0.12 2.96 6.86
N PRO A 65 -1.23 3.63 7.23
CA PRO A 65 -1.79 3.49 8.54
C PRO A 65 -2.52 2.14 8.64
N PHE A 66 -2.17 1.36 9.66
CA PHE A 66 -2.83 0.11 9.99
C PHE A 66 -3.79 0.36 11.15
N GLN A 67 -5.08 0.43 10.87
CA GLN A 67 -6.12 0.46 11.91
C GLN A 67 -6.70 -0.94 12.03
N PHE A 68 -6.47 -1.61 13.16
CA PHE A 68 -7.26 -2.79 13.51
C PHE A 68 -8.70 -2.32 13.73
N GLY A 69 -9.68 -3.01 13.13
CA GLY A 69 -11.08 -2.78 13.50
C GLY A 69 -11.21 -3.11 14.98
N GLU A 70 -11.43 -2.09 15.80
CA GLU A 70 -11.92 -2.28 17.16
C GLU A 70 -13.36 -2.79 17.00
N ASP A 71 -13.58 -4.06 17.30
CA ASP A 71 -14.92 -4.65 17.38
C ASP A 71 -15.73 -3.83 18.38
N ALA A 72 -16.81 -3.20 17.89
CA ALA A 72 -17.86 -2.59 18.68
C ALA A 72 -19.01 -3.58 18.92
#